data_AF-Q0CW86-F1
#
_entry.id   AF-Q0CW86-F1
#
_cell.length_a   1.000
_cell.length_b   1.000
_cell.length_c   1.000
_cell.angle_alpha   90.00
_cell.angle_beta   90.00
_cell.angle_gamma   90.00
#
_symmetry.space_group_name_H-M   'P 1'
#
loop_
_entity.id
_entity.type
_entity.pdbx_description
1 polymer ?
#
loop_
_entity_poly.entity_id
_entity_poly.type
_entity_poly.pdbx_seq_one_letter_code
_entity_poly.pdbx_strand_id
1 'polypeptide(L)'
;MARLSFLLVSCLTLLVGIASAASAVVDLIPKNFDKVVLQSGKPALVEFFAPWCGHCKNLAPVYEELGQAFAHAEDKVTVGKVDADEHRDLGKRFGIQGFPTLKWFDGKSDTPEDYKGGRDLESLSAFITEKTGVRPRGPKKEPSKVEMLTDSSFKSTIGGDKDVLVAFTAPWCGHCKSLAPTWETLANDFALESDVVIAKVDAEAENARATAKEQGVTGYPTIKFFPKGSTEGIAYSGARSEEAFIDFLNEKTGTNRAPGGGLNEKAGTVTVLDELVARYTSSENFSELVAEVSKAAKGLQDKYAQYYVKVAQKLADNHEYAQKEFARLSKILKKGGSAPEKVDDLISRSNVLRRFLGDKKAQKDEL
;
A
#
# COMPACT_ATOMS: atom_id res chain seq x y z
N MET A 1 46.44 -36.35 7.07
CA MET A 1 46.41 -35.16 6.19
C MET A 1 44.97 -34.65 6.15
N ALA A 2 44.63 -33.71 7.05
CA ALA A 2 43.30 -33.11 7.13
C ALA A 2 43.21 -31.95 6.13
N ARG A 3 42.15 -31.93 5.31
CA ARG A 3 41.82 -30.78 4.45
C ARG A 3 40.72 -29.97 5.13
N LEU A 4 41.09 -28.77 5.52
CA LEU A 4 40.25 -27.76 6.16
C LEU A 4 39.58 -26.94 5.04
N SER A 5 38.28 -27.14 4.80
CA SER A 5 37.51 -26.37 3.83
C SER A 5 36.81 -25.20 4.54
N PHE A 6 37.34 -23.99 4.39
CA PHE A 6 36.67 -22.75 4.78
C PHE A 6 35.56 -22.43 3.76
N LEU A 7 34.30 -22.51 4.19
CA LEU A 7 33.16 -21.96 3.46
C LEU A 7 33.00 -20.49 3.87
N LEU A 8 33.40 -19.58 2.97
CA LEU A 8 33.18 -18.15 3.08
C LEU A 8 31.68 -17.84 3.01
N VAL A 9 31.14 -17.36 4.13
CA VAL A 9 29.79 -16.80 4.24
C VAL A 9 29.79 -15.42 3.57
N SER A 10 29.32 -15.35 2.32
CA SER A 10 29.02 -14.08 1.66
C SER A 10 27.67 -13.57 2.16
N CYS A 11 27.70 -12.78 3.23
CA CYS A 11 26.54 -12.07 3.77
C CYS A 11 26.23 -10.87 2.85
N LEU A 12 25.38 -11.09 1.84
CA LEU A 12 24.87 -10.01 0.99
C LEU A 12 23.74 -9.28 1.74
N THR A 13 24.10 -8.25 2.50
CA THR A 13 23.14 -7.37 3.16
C THR A 13 22.41 -6.52 2.12
N LEU A 14 21.23 -6.96 1.68
CA LEU A 14 20.29 -6.08 0.99
C LEU A 14 19.70 -5.10 2.02
N LEU A 15 20.19 -3.87 1.97
CA LEU A 15 19.52 -2.69 2.52
C LEU A 15 18.26 -2.43 1.67
N VAL A 16 17.10 -2.93 2.12
CA VAL A 16 15.81 -2.48 1.59
C VAL A 16 15.40 -1.26 2.42
N GLY A 17 15.60 -0.08 1.84
CA GLY A 17 15.11 1.18 2.38
C GLY A 17 13.58 1.18 2.41
N ILE A 18 13.02 1.63 3.53
CA ILE A 18 11.61 1.98 3.65
C ILE A 18 11.37 3.11 2.64
N ALA A 19 10.59 2.86 1.59
CA ALA A 19 10.08 3.91 0.74
C ALA A 19 8.96 4.64 1.51
N SER A 20 9.34 5.47 2.48
CA SER A 20 8.67 6.77 2.59
C SER A 20 8.68 7.33 1.18
N ALA A 21 7.53 7.75 0.63
CA ALA A 21 7.51 8.43 -0.66
C ALA A 21 8.62 9.48 -0.62
N ALA A 22 9.71 9.24 -1.36
CA ALA A 22 10.90 10.05 -1.23
C ALA A 22 10.47 11.47 -1.55
N SER A 23 10.85 12.43 -0.69
CA SER A 23 10.56 13.83 -0.93
C SER A 23 11.00 14.16 -2.35
N ALA A 24 10.10 14.72 -3.14
CA ALA A 24 10.41 15.20 -4.48
C ALA A 24 11.15 16.56 -4.44
N VAL A 25 11.32 17.12 -3.23
CA VAL A 25 12.18 18.26 -2.97
C VAL A 25 13.60 17.77 -2.69
N VAL A 26 14.55 18.22 -3.49
CA VAL A 26 15.93 17.80 -3.38
C VAL A 26 16.60 18.47 -2.17
N ASP A 27 17.13 17.67 -1.24
CA ASP A 27 18.00 18.17 -0.17
C ASP A 27 19.36 18.60 -0.75
N LEU A 28 19.58 19.91 -0.75
CA LEU A 28 20.78 20.55 -1.26
C LEU A 28 21.70 20.92 -0.10
N ILE A 29 22.93 20.41 -0.20
CA ILE A 29 24.01 20.60 0.77
C ILE A 29 25.27 21.05 0.01
N PRO A 30 26.29 21.62 0.68
CA PRO A 30 27.49 22.13 0.01
C PRO A 30 28.15 21.12 -0.96
N LYS A 31 28.08 19.81 -0.66
CA LYS A 31 28.69 18.76 -1.50
C LYS A 31 28.00 18.57 -2.85
N ASN A 32 26.68 18.85 -2.96
CA ASN A 32 25.90 18.57 -4.17
C ASN A 32 25.34 19.82 -4.83
N PHE A 33 25.30 20.97 -4.14
CA PHE A 33 24.65 22.19 -4.61
C PHE A 33 25.15 22.60 -5.99
N ASP A 34 26.45 22.79 -6.17
CA ASP A 34 27.01 23.27 -7.44
C ASP A 34 26.70 22.32 -8.59
N LYS A 35 26.81 21.00 -8.34
CA LYS A 35 26.51 19.98 -9.35
C LYS A 35 25.04 20.00 -9.77
N VAL A 36 24.13 20.12 -8.81
CA VAL A 36 22.68 19.99 -9.05
C VAL A 36 22.08 21.30 -9.56
N VAL A 37 22.51 22.44 -9.02
CA VAL A 37 21.88 23.75 -9.25
C VAL A 37 22.63 24.59 -10.29
N LEU A 38 23.98 24.58 -10.27
CA LEU A 38 24.78 25.47 -11.11
C LEU A 38 25.29 24.80 -12.38
N GLN A 39 25.69 23.53 -12.29
CA GLN A 39 26.37 22.80 -13.37
C GLN A 39 25.45 21.87 -14.16
N SER A 40 24.23 21.63 -13.69
CA SER A 40 23.31 20.68 -14.32
C SER A 40 22.72 21.19 -15.64
N GLY A 41 22.81 22.50 -15.91
CA GLY A 41 22.12 23.16 -17.01
C GLY A 41 20.60 23.27 -16.82
N LYS A 42 20.07 22.80 -15.69
CA LYS A 42 18.64 22.81 -15.37
C LYS A 42 18.33 23.98 -14.43
N PRO A 43 17.24 24.72 -14.67
CA PRO A 43 16.80 25.73 -13.72
C PRO A 43 16.35 25.09 -12.40
N ALA A 44 16.47 25.84 -11.31
CA ALA A 44 16.08 25.40 -9.98
C ALA A 44 15.40 26.51 -9.16
N LEU A 45 14.29 26.17 -8.51
CA LEU A 45 13.75 26.96 -7.41
C LEU A 45 14.30 26.37 -6.10
N VAL A 46 15.01 27.18 -5.32
CA VAL A 46 15.65 26.74 -4.08
C VAL A 46 15.11 27.51 -2.89
N GLU A 47 14.59 26.80 -1.89
CA GLU A 47 14.26 27.32 -0.57
C GLU A 47 15.50 27.28 0.34
N PHE A 48 15.89 28.42 0.89
CA PHE A 48 16.84 28.51 2.00
C PHE A 48 16.05 28.67 3.30
N PHE A 49 16.12 27.69 4.18
CA PHE A 49 15.32 27.60 5.40
C PHE A 49 16.18 27.38 6.66
N ALA A 50 15.51 27.39 7.82
CA ALA A 50 16.07 26.94 9.10
C ALA A 50 15.03 26.10 9.87
N PRO A 51 15.41 24.98 10.51
CA PRO A 51 14.44 24.05 11.13
C PRO A 51 13.63 24.65 12.28
N TRP A 52 14.17 25.66 12.96
CA TRP A 52 13.52 26.35 14.07
C TRP A 52 12.56 27.46 13.62
N CYS A 53 12.58 27.85 12.34
CA CYS A 53 11.77 28.96 11.83
C CYS A 53 10.31 28.55 11.60
N GLY A 54 9.37 29.17 12.32
CA GLY A 54 7.93 28.88 12.17
C GLY A 54 7.39 29.12 10.76
N HIS A 55 7.87 30.14 10.06
CA HIS A 55 7.42 30.43 8.69
C HIS A 55 7.91 29.36 7.69
N CYS A 56 9.08 28.76 7.93
CA CYS A 56 9.58 27.63 7.13
C CYS A 56 8.73 26.39 7.38
N LYS A 57 8.38 26.09 8.64
CA LYS A 57 7.49 24.96 8.97
C LYS A 57 6.13 25.07 8.29
N ASN A 58 5.60 26.29 8.14
CA ASN A 58 4.34 26.52 7.43
C ASN A 58 4.46 26.34 5.91
N LEU A 59 5.62 26.69 5.33
CA LEU A 59 5.87 26.52 3.89
C LEU A 59 6.20 25.07 3.52
N ALA A 60 6.86 24.33 4.40
CA ALA A 60 7.31 22.95 4.16
C ALA A 60 6.25 22.04 3.49
N PRO A 61 5.00 21.91 3.99
CA PRO A 61 4.01 21.05 3.33
C PRO A 61 3.67 21.52 1.90
N VAL A 62 3.54 22.83 1.69
CA VAL A 62 3.26 23.40 0.35
C VAL A 62 4.45 23.20 -0.59
N TYR A 63 5.68 23.30 -0.07
CA TYR A 63 6.89 23.10 -0.85
C TYR A 63 7.09 21.63 -1.23
N GLU A 64 6.70 20.69 -0.36
CA GLU A 64 6.62 19.26 -0.69
C GLU A 64 5.56 18.98 -1.77
N GLU A 65 4.38 19.58 -1.68
CA GLU A 65 3.36 19.50 -2.74
C GLU A 65 3.88 20.06 -4.07
N LEU A 66 4.62 21.17 -4.04
CA LEU A 66 5.27 21.74 -5.22
C LEU A 66 6.30 20.78 -5.82
N GLY A 67 7.17 20.20 -4.99
CA GLY A 67 8.12 19.18 -5.43
C GLY A 67 7.40 18.02 -6.13
N GLN A 68 6.32 17.52 -5.52
CA GLN A 68 5.50 16.45 -6.11
C GLN A 68 4.86 16.87 -7.43
N ALA A 69 4.41 18.13 -7.54
CA ALA A 69 3.76 18.62 -8.74
C ALA A 69 4.70 18.65 -9.97
N PHE A 70 6.00 18.84 -9.72
CA PHE A 70 7.03 18.88 -10.74
C PHE A 70 7.89 17.61 -10.81
N ALA A 71 7.65 16.60 -9.98
CA ALA A 71 8.39 15.33 -9.95
C ALA A 71 8.41 14.61 -11.32
N HIS A 72 7.38 14.81 -12.14
CA HIS A 72 7.31 14.26 -13.50
C HIS A 72 8.27 14.92 -14.51
N ALA A 73 8.92 16.01 -14.13
CA ALA A 73 9.78 16.84 -14.96
C ALA A 73 11.10 17.16 -14.24
N GLU A 74 11.59 16.23 -13.41
CA GLU A 74 12.86 16.35 -12.67
C GLU A 74 14.08 16.53 -13.60
N ASP A 75 13.97 16.12 -14.87
CA ASP A 75 14.94 16.34 -15.94
C ASP A 75 14.92 17.77 -16.49
N LYS A 76 13.90 18.58 -16.17
CA LYS A 76 13.68 19.93 -16.70
C LYS A 76 13.76 21.04 -15.66
N VAL A 77 13.36 20.78 -14.42
CA VAL A 77 13.41 21.75 -13.33
C VAL A 77 13.69 21.05 -12.00
N THR A 78 14.46 21.71 -11.14
CA THR A 78 14.72 21.24 -9.76
C THR A 78 13.94 22.08 -8.76
N VAL A 79 13.22 21.42 -7.86
CA VAL A 79 12.70 22.04 -6.63
C VAL A 79 13.58 21.54 -5.49
N GLY A 80 14.29 22.42 -4.82
CA GLY A 80 15.29 22.04 -3.82
C GLY A 80 15.25 22.88 -2.56
N LYS A 81 15.81 22.37 -1.47
CA LYS A 81 15.89 23.08 -0.20
C LYS A 81 17.28 22.99 0.41
N VAL A 82 17.71 24.05 1.08
CA VAL A 82 18.98 24.17 1.79
C VAL A 82 18.69 24.60 3.21
N ASP A 83 19.15 23.81 4.20
CA ASP A 83 19.26 24.30 5.57
C ASP A 83 20.43 25.28 5.64
N ALA A 84 20.13 26.58 5.60
CA ALA A 84 21.13 27.64 5.61
C ALA A 84 21.55 28.04 7.04
N ASP A 85 20.90 27.51 8.08
CA ASP A 85 21.37 27.63 9.46
C ASP A 85 22.47 26.60 9.77
N GLU A 86 22.33 25.38 9.23
CA GLU A 86 23.38 24.36 9.23
C GLU A 86 24.51 24.72 8.24
N HIS A 87 24.18 25.08 7.00
CA HIS A 87 25.15 25.36 5.94
C HIS A 87 25.35 26.87 5.71
N ARG A 88 25.81 27.56 6.76
CA ARG A 88 25.94 29.03 6.78
C ARG A 88 26.78 29.62 5.65
N ASP A 89 27.84 28.94 5.22
CA ASP A 89 28.69 29.45 4.14
C ASP A 89 27.97 29.44 2.78
N LEU A 90 27.11 28.44 2.54
CA LEU A 90 26.26 28.40 1.36
C LEU A 90 25.18 29.49 1.42
N GLY A 91 24.60 29.73 2.61
CA GLY A 91 23.69 30.86 2.84
C GLY A 91 24.38 32.22 2.60
N LYS A 92 25.60 32.42 3.10
CA LYS A 92 26.39 33.64 2.87
C LYS A 92 26.72 33.84 1.40
N ARG A 93 27.11 32.77 0.69
CA ARG A 93 27.43 32.82 -0.76
C ARG A 93 26.31 33.44 -1.58
N PHE A 94 25.05 33.17 -1.22
CA PHE A 94 23.88 33.69 -1.91
C PHE A 94 23.17 34.84 -1.16
N GLY A 95 23.81 35.41 -0.13
CA GLY A 95 23.31 36.58 0.58
C GLY A 95 22.02 36.35 1.37
N ILE A 96 21.84 35.16 1.95
CA ILE A 96 20.65 34.84 2.76
C ILE A 96 20.71 35.58 4.11
N GLN A 97 19.75 36.47 4.35
CA GLN A 97 19.66 37.29 5.57
C GLN A 97 18.49 36.90 6.48
N GLY A 98 17.57 36.07 6.01
CA GLY A 98 16.38 35.64 6.75
C GLY A 98 15.70 34.44 6.11
N PHE A 99 14.78 33.82 6.84
CA PHE A 99 14.15 32.56 6.44
C PHE A 99 12.61 32.63 6.44
N PRO A 100 11.94 31.89 5.54
CA PRO A 100 12.52 31.26 4.36
C PRO A 100 12.84 32.32 3.29
N THR A 101 13.90 32.11 2.52
CA THR A 101 14.23 32.89 1.32
C THR A 101 14.24 31.95 0.12
N LEU A 102 13.49 32.29 -0.94
CA LEU A 102 13.43 31.48 -2.15
C LEU A 102 14.21 32.18 -3.26
N LYS A 103 15.02 31.41 -3.99
CA LYS A 103 15.83 31.91 -5.09
C LYS A 103 15.66 31.04 -6.34
N TRP A 104 15.61 31.70 -7.48
CA TRP A 104 15.53 31.07 -8.80
C TRP A 104 16.89 31.07 -9.47
N PHE A 105 17.37 29.89 -9.82
CA PHE A 105 18.57 29.67 -10.62
C PHE A 105 18.13 29.30 -12.03
N ASP A 106 18.63 29.97 -13.05
CA ASP A 106 18.19 29.76 -14.44
C ASP A 106 18.91 28.59 -15.14
N GLY A 107 19.86 27.95 -14.44
CA GLY A 107 20.69 26.86 -14.96
C GLY A 107 21.78 27.32 -15.94
N LYS A 108 21.98 28.63 -16.11
CA LYS A 108 22.92 29.23 -17.07
C LYS A 108 23.94 30.13 -16.40
N SER A 109 23.61 30.71 -15.26
CA SER A 109 24.52 31.57 -14.50
C SER A 109 24.57 31.21 -13.01
N ASP A 110 25.66 31.59 -12.35
CA ASP A 110 25.84 31.43 -10.91
C ASP A 110 25.08 32.50 -10.08
N THR A 111 24.39 33.43 -10.74
CA THR A 111 23.66 34.53 -10.09
C THR A 111 22.16 34.22 -10.10
N PRO A 112 21.56 33.95 -8.93
CA PRO A 112 20.12 33.71 -8.83
C PRO A 112 19.29 35.00 -8.79
N GLU A 113 18.02 34.87 -9.14
CA GLU A 113 16.99 35.88 -8.94
C GLU A 113 16.22 35.61 -7.63
N ASP A 114 15.84 36.66 -6.91
CA ASP A 114 14.96 36.51 -5.73
C ASP A 114 13.52 36.22 -6.15
N TYR A 115 12.92 35.18 -5.57
CA TYR A 115 11.49 34.93 -5.70
C TYR A 115 10.71 35.81 -4.71
N LYS A 116 9.81 36.65 -5.24
CA LYS A 116 9.02 37.61 -4.45
C LYS A 116 7.50 37.36 -4.49
N GLY A 117 7.07 36.26 -5.09
CA GLY A 117 5.65 35.90 -5.22
C GLY A 117 5.05 35.29 -3.94
N GLY A 118 3.77 34.90 -4.04
CA GLY A 118 3.06 34.17 -2.99
C GLY A 118 3.68 32.81 -2.69
N ARG A 119 3.50 32.30 -1.47
CA ARG A 119 4.10 31.03 -1.03
C ARG A 119 3.09 29.87 -1.01
N ASP A 120 1.93 30.06 -1.61
CA ASP A 120 0.96 29.02 -1.91
C ASP A 120 1.36 28.23 -3.17
N LEU A 121 0.80 27.02 -3.32
CA LEU A 121 1.13 26.10 -4.41
C LEU A 121 0.86 26.71 -5.79
N GLU A 122 -0.20 27.50 -5.93
CA GLU A 122 -0.60 28.13 -7.19
C GLU A 122 0.44 29.15 -7.64
N SER A 123 0.82 30.09 -6.76
CA SER A 123 1.83 31.12 -7.03
C SER A 123 3.20 30.54 -7.36
N LEU A 124 3.63 29.50 -6.64
CA LEU A 124 4.91 28.83 -6.86
C LEU A 124 4.89 28.04 -8.18
N SER A 125 3.80 27.33 -8.46
CA SER A 125 3.67 26.55 -9.70
C SER A 125 3.57 27.44 -10.93
N ALA A 126 2.84 28.54 -10.83
CA ALA A 126 2.73 29.53 -11.90
C ALA A 126 4.10 30.12 -12.25
N PHE A 127 4.91 30.46 -11.24
CA PHE A 127 6.26 30.98 -11.45
C PHE A 127 7.18 29.98 -12.17
N ILE A 128 7.21 28.72 -11.73
CA ILE A 128 7.99 27.69 -12.42
C ILE A 128 7.49 27.50 -13.86
N THR A 129 6.17 27.52 -14.06
CA THR A 129 5.56 27.41 -15.40
C THR A 129 5.95 28.58 -16.29
N GLU A 130 5.96 29.81 -15.77
CA GLU A 130 6.37 31.01 -16.51
C GLU A 130 7.83 30.93 -16.93
N LYS A 131 8.73 30.54 -16.01
CA LYS A 131 10.17 30.49 -16.27
C LYS A 131 10.60 29.34 -17.18
N THR A 132 9.86 28.23 -17.21
CA THR A 132 10.31 26.98 -17.86
C THR A 132 9.35 26.43 -18.93
N GLY A 133 8.10 26.88 -18.96
CA GLY A 133 7.03 26.28 -19.74
C GLY A 133 6.52 24.94 -19.22
N VAL A 134 7.11 24.39 -18.15
CA VAL A 134 6.68 23.13 -17.52
C VAL A 134 5.44 23.39 -16.67
N ARG A 135 4.35 22.65 -16.92
CA ARG A 135 3.11 22.78 -16.14
C ARG A 135 3.13 21.82 -14.94
N PRO A 136 2.62 22.22 -13.76
CA PRO A 136 2.46 21.30 -12.64
C PRO A 136 1.51 20.17 -13.05
N ARG A 137 1.78 18.96 -12.56
CA ARG A 137 0.81 17.87 -12.53
C ARG A 137 0.37 17.66 -11.09
N GLY A 138 -0.84 17.20 -10.83
CA GLY A 138 -1.16 16.70 -9.49
C GLY A 138 -0.20 15.56 -9.10
N PRO A 139 -0.12 15.19 -7.81
CA PRO A 139 0.60 13.98 -7.41
C PRO A 139 0.18 12.84 -8.34
N LYS A 140 1.14 12.04 -8.82
CA LYS A 140 0.85 10.85 -9.60
C LYS A 140 -0.03 9.96 -8.71
N LYS A 141 -1.35 10.03 -8.91
CA LYS A 141 -2.25 9.05 -8.33
C LYS A 141 -1.84 7.74 -8.94
N GLU A 142 -1.51 6.77 -8.09
CA GLU A 142 -1.34 5.39 -8.55
C GLU A 142 -2.52 5.04 -9.46
N PRO A 143 -2.27 4.33 -10.58
CA PRO A 143 -3.35 3.90 -11.44
C PRO A 143 -4.43 3.22 -10.60
N SER A 144 -5.68 3.57 -10.86
CA SER A 144 -6.81 2.94 -10.17
C SER A 144 -6.76 1.43 -10.39
N LYS A 145 -6.92 0.68 -9.30
CA LYS A 145 -7.10 -0.78 -9.34
C LYS A 145 -8.56 -1.17 -9.58
N VAL A 146 -9.46 -0.19 -9.70
CA VAL A 146 -10.84 -0.42 -10.10
C VAL A 146 -10.88 -0.67 -11.60
N GLU A 147 -11.35 -1.84 -12.01
CA GLU A 147 -11.47 -2.17 -13.41
C GLU A 147 -12.66 -1.44 -14.06
N MET A 148 -12.40 -0.69 -15.14
CA MET A 148 -13.46 -0.06 -15.94
C MET A 148 -14.01 -1.07 -16.95
N LEU A 149 -15.24 -1.53 -16.72
CA LEU A 149 -15.92 -2.44 -17.62
C LEU A 149 -16.74 -1.69 -18.68
N THR A 150 -16.63 -2.15 -19.92
CA THR A 150 -17.40 -1.76 -21.10
C THR A 150 -18.28 -2.93 -21.54
N ASP A 151 -19.08 -2.74 -22.58
CA ASP A 151 -19.89 -3.81 -23.17
C ASP A 151 -19.07 -5.02 -23.63
N SER A 152 -17.85 -4.78 -24.12
CA SER A 152 -16.94 -5.85 -24.53
C SER A 152 -16.26 -6.51 -23.33
N SER A 153 -15.67 -5.70 -22.42
CA SER A 153 -14.90 -6.28 -21.30
C SER A 153 -15.78 -6.92 -20.24
N PHE A 154 -16.99 -6.39 -20.01
CA PHE A 154 -17.95 -7.02 -19.10
C PHE A 154 -18.25 -8.47 -19.50
N LYS A 155 -18.51 -8.72 -20.80
CA LYS A 155 -18.81 -10.06 -21.32
C LYS A 155 -17.63 -11.02 -21.23
N SER A 156 -16.39 -10.53 -21.32
CA SER A 156 -15.19 -11.36 -21.17
C SER A 156 -14.76 -11.58 -19.72
N THR A 157 -15.07 -10.63 -18.82
CA THR A 157 -14.68 -10.68 -17.41
C THR A 157 -15.68 -11.48 -16.57
N ILE A 158 -16.98 -11.28 -16.80
CA ILE A 158 -18.05 -11.95 -16.04
C ILE A 158 -18.26 -13.39 -16.55
N GLY A 159 -18.42 -14.34 -15.63
CA GLY A 159 -18.54 -15.77 -15.95
C GLY A 159 -17.19 -16.50 -16.11
N GLY A 160 -16.07 -15.79 -15.96
CA GLY A 160 -14.72 -16.36 -15.98
C GLY A 160 -14.33 -17.04 -14.66
N ASP A 161 -13.04 -17.07 -14.36
CA ASP A 161 -12.45 -17.71 -13.18
C ASP A 161 -12.39 -16.80 -11.93
N LYS A 162 -12.92 -15.57 -12.03
CA LYS A 162 -12.87 -14.56 -10.98
C LYS A 162 -14.24 -14.21 -10.40
N ASP A 163 -14.25 -13.90 -9.12
CA ASP A 163 -15.36 -13.26 -8.41
C ASP A 163 -15.29 -11.74 -8.65
N VAL A 164 -16.38 -11.13 -9.11
CA VAL A 164 -16.38 -9.72 -9.57
C VAL A 164 -17.44 -8.90 -8.87
N LEU A 165 -17.05 -7.84 -8.17
CA LEU A 165 -17.96 -6.86 -7.60
C LEU A 165 -18.03 -5.63 -8.50
N VAL A 166 -19.21 -5.35 -9.07
CA VAL A 166 -19.40 -4.29 -10.06
C VAL A 166 -20.30 -3.18 -9.50
N ALA A 167 -19.82 -1.95 -9.52
CA ALA A 167 -20.64 -0.76 -9.33
C ALA A 167 -21.07 -0.16 -10.69
N PHE A 168 -22.38 -0.12 -10.94
CA PHE A 168 -22.98 0.60 -12.06
C PHE A 168 -23.25 2.05 -11.64
N THR A 169 -22.62 2.99 -12.32
CA THR A 169 -22.56 4.42 -11.93
C THR A 169 -22.88 5.34 -13.10
N ALA A 170 -23.03 6.64 -12.81
CA ALA A 170 -23.13 7.69 -13.82
C ALA A 170 -22.32 8.93 -13.39
N PRO A 171 -21.75 9.73 -14.31
CA PRO A 171 -20.85 10.85 -13.96
C PRO A 171 -21.51 11.98 -13.16
N TRP A 172 -22.81 12.22 -13.36
CA TRP A 172 -23.56 13.27 -12.68
C TRP A 172 -24.11 12.84 -11.30
N CYS A 173 -24.05 11.55 -10.97
CA CYS A 173 -24.62 10.98 -9.76
C CYS A 173 -23.81 11.37 -8.51
N GLY A 174 -24.39 12.20 -7.63
CA GLY A 174 -23.75 12.65 -6.39
C GLY A 174 -23.38 11.49 -5.45
N HIS A 175 -24.29 10.53 -5.24
CA HIS A 175 -24.03 9.34 -4.40
C HIS A 175 -22.91 8.46 -4.96
N CYS A 176 -22.71 8.44 -6.28
CA CYS A 176 -21.64 7.71 -6.93
C CYS A 176 -20.29 8.40 -6.68
N LYS A 177 -20.27 9.74 -6.69
CA LYS A 177 -19.08 10.52 -6.31
C LYS A 177 -18.71 10.30 -4.84
N SER A 178 -19.70 10.21 -3.94
CA SER A 178 -19.48 9.89 -2.53
C SER A 178 -18.97 8.46 -2.31
N LEU A 179 -19.39 7.49 -3.15
CA LEU A 179 -18.92 6.10 -3.07
C LEU A 179 -17.50 5.92 -3.63
N ALA A 180 -17.10 6.74 -4.61
CA ALA A 180 -15.86 6.54 -5.36
C ALA A 180 -14.60 6.38 -4.48
N PRO A 181 -14.36 7.19 -3.43
CA PRO A 181 -13.20 6.99 -2.56
C PRO A 181 -13.19 5.61 -1.88
N THR A 182 -14.32 5.18 -1.32
CA THR A 182 -14.48 3.86 -0.70
C THR A 182 -14.27 2.73 -1.71
N TRP A 183 -14.72 2.91 -2.95
CA TRP A 183 -14.53 1.93 -4.01
C TRP A 183 -13.06 1.75 -4.41
N GLU A 184 -12.30 2.86 -4.44
CA GLU A 184 -10.85 2.83 -4.68
C GLU A 184 -10.10 2.20 -3.49
N THR A 185 -10.50 2.49 -2.25
CA THR A 185 -9.93 1.83 -1.06
C THR A 185 -10.16 0.33 -1.11
N LEU A 186 -11.39 -0.10 -1.37
CA LEU A 186 -11.76 -1.52 -1.49
C LEU A 186 -10.94 -2.25 -2.56
N ALA A 187 -10.74 -1.63 -3.73
CA ALA A 187 -9.89 -2.19 -4.79
C ALA A 187 -8.42 -2.32 -4.37
N ASN A 188 -7.94 -1.44 -3.50
CA ASN A 188 -6.61 -1.57 -2.91
C ASN A 188 -6.55 -2.66 -1.84
N ASP A 189 -7.59 -2.79 -1.02
CA ASP A 189 -7.65 -3.81 0.03
C ASP A 189 -7.61 -5.24 -0.55
N PHE A 190 -8.25 -5.44 -1.69
CA PHE A 190 -8.31 -6.73 -2.39
C PHE A 190 -7.23 -6.89 -3.45
N ALA A 191 -6.24 -5.99 -3.55
CA ALA A 191 -5.26 -5.99 -4.64
C ALA A 191 -4.36 -7.25 -4.70
N LEU A 192 -4.25 -8.01 -3.60
CA LEU A 192 -3.49 -9.26 -3.55
C LEU A 192 -4.36 -10.51 -3.78
N GLU A 193 -5.68 -10.34 -3.91
CA GLU A 193 -6.60 -11.43 -4.25
C GLU A 193 -6.74 -11.51 -5.77
N SER A 194 -5.95 -12.36 -6.42
CA SER A 194 -5.93 -12.48 -7.90
C SER A 194 -7.28 -12.86 -8.52
N ASP A 195 -8.10 -13.53 -7.71
CA ASP A 195 -9.38 -14.12 -8.11
C ASP A 195 -10.55 -13.19 -7.78
N VAL A 196 -10.30 -12.00 -7.20
CA VAL A 196 -11.32 -11.01 -6.86
C VAL A 196 -11.09 -9.73 -7.65
N VAL A 197 -12.11 -9.23 -8.34
CA VAL A 197 -12.06 -7.99 -9.12
C VAL A 197 -13.05 -6.99 -8.58
N ILE A 198 -12.57 -5.78 -8.27
CA ILE A 198 -13.41 -4.62 -7.97
C ILE A 198 -13.53 -3.80 -9.24
N ALA A 199 -14.75 -3.68 -9.76
CA ALA A 199 -15.00 -3.09 -11.06
C ALA A 199 -16.07 -2.00 -11.00
N LYS A 200 -16.10 -1.14 -12.03
CA LYS A 200 -17.20 -0.19 -12.25
C LYS A 200 -17.57 -0.10 -13.72
N VAL A 201 -18.84 0.19 -13.97
CA VAL A 201 -19.42 0.47 -15.28
C VAL A 201 -19.97 1.89 -15.24
N ASP A 202 -19.62 2.70 -16.22
CA ASP A 202 -20.37 3.94 -16.51
C ASP A 202 -21.60 3.56 -17.34
N ALA A 203 -22.74 3.45 -16.66
CA ALA A 203 -23.99 3.00 -17.25
C ALA A 203 -24.55 3.96 -18.30
N GLU A 204 -24.02 5.18 -18.39
CA GLU A 204 -24.38 6.17 -19.39
C GLU A 204 -23.31 6.39 -20.46
N ALA A 205 -22.20 5.67 -20.42
CA ALA A 205 -21.24 5.71 -21.51
C ALA A 205 -21.77 4.91 -22.71
N GLU A 206 -21.57 5.43 -23.93
CA GLU A 206 -22.04 4.79 -25.18
C GLU A 206 -21.55 3.34 -25.29
N ASN A 207 -20.34 3.08 -24.82
CA ASN A 207 -19.69 1.77 -24.84
C ASN A 207 -20.04 0.85 -23.65
N ALA A 208 -20.99 1.22 -22.78
CA ALA A 208 -21.39 0.41 -21.63
C ALA A 208 -22.92 0.42 -21.34
N ARG A 209 -23.69 1.26 -22.05
CA ARG A 209 -25.15 1.39 -21.89
C ARG A 209 -25.89 0.08 -22.18
N ALA A 210 -25.42 -0.74 -23.13
CA ALA A 210 -26.08 -2.00 -23.46
C ALA A 210 -26.00 -2.97 -22.27
N THR A 211 -24.82 -3.09 -21.66
CA THR A 211 -24.58 -3.86 -20.44
C THR A 211 -25.43 -3.37 -19.29
N ALA A 212 -25.49 -2.07 -19.04
CA ALA A 212 -26.33 -1.52 -17.96
C ALA A 212 -27.81 -1.86 -18.15
N LYS A 213 -28.31 -1.81 -19.39
CA LYS A 213 -29.68 -2.19 -19.74
C LYS A 213 -29.92 -3.70 -19.57
N GLU A 214 -29.02 -4.54 -20.09
CA GLU A 214 -29.07 -6.00 -19.95
C GLU A 214 -29.06 -6.42 -18.46
N GLN A 215 -28.30 -5.69 -17.63
CA GLN A 215 -28.25 -5.89 -16.19
C GLN A 215 -29.42 -5.24 -15.44
N GLY A 216 -30.40 -4.64 -16.12
CA GLY A 216 -31.59 -4.09 -15.50
C GLY A 216 -31.32 -2.92 -14.54
N VAL A 217 -30.28 -2.12 -14.80
CA VAL A 217 -29.93 -0.98 -13.96
C VAL A 217 -30.93 0.16 -14.17
N THR A 218 -31.65 0.54 -13.11
CA THR A 218 -32.68 1.60 -13.13
C THR A 218 -32.37 2.78 -12.22
N GLY A 219 -31.27 2.72 -11.45
CA GLY A 219 -30.83 3.77 -10.54
C GLY A 219 -29.36 3.62 -10.15
N TYR A 220 -28.79 4.67 -9.56
CA TYR A 220 -27.36 4.75 -9.29
C TYR A 220 -27.02 5.16 -7.84
N PRO A 221 -25.91 4.64 -7.27
CA PRO A 221 -25.19 3.48 -7.77
C PRO A 221 -26.00 2.20 -7.55
N THR A 222 -25.95 1.29 -8.52
CA THR A 222 -26.42 -0.11 -8.37
C THR A 222 -25.19 -0.99 -8.26
N ILE A 223 -25.13 -1.86 -7.27
CA ILE A 223 -23.98 -2.73 -7.02
C ILE A 223 -24.42 -4.19 -7.15
N LYS A 224 -23.63 -4.98 -7.89
CA LYS A 224 -23.87 -6.41 -8.06
C LYS A 224 -22.57 -7.20 -7.90
N PHE A 225 -22.67 -8.38 -7.32
CA PHE A 225 -21.60 -9.36 -7.22
C PHE A 225 -21.86 -10.51 -8.21
N PHE A 226 -20.85 -10.86 -8.99
CA PHE A 226 -20.88 -11.95 -9.94
C PHE A 226 -19.91 -13.03 -9.45
N PRO A 227 -20.42 -14.18 -8.97
CA PRO A 227 -19.57 -15.28 -8.56
C PRO A 227 -18.76 -15.83 -9.74
N LYS A 228 -17.56 -16.33 -9.47
CA LYS A 228 -16.75 -17.03 -10.48
C LYS A 228 -17.55 -18.16 -11.15
N GLY A 229 -17.40 -18.27 -12.47
CA GLY A 229 -18.13 -19.21 -13.32
C GLY A 229 -19.61 -18.88 -13.55
N SER A 230 -20.12 -17.76 -13.00
CA SER A 230 -21.51 -17.34 -13.15
C SER A 230 -21.63 -16.00 -13.86
N THR A 231 -22.61 -15.90 -14.75
CA THR A 231 -23.04 -14.63 -15.36
C THR A 231 -24.21 -13.99 -14.61
N GLU A 232 -24.74 -14.65 -13.59
CA GLU A 232 -25.86 -14.16 -12.79
C GLU A 232 -25.36 -13.22 -11.68
N GLY A 233 -25.77 -11.96 -11.75
CA GLY A 233 -25.40 -10.94 -10.77
C GLY A 233 -26.31 -10.96 -9.54
N ILE A 234 -25.72 -11.11 -8.36
CA ILE A 234 -26.37 -11.01 -7.06
C ILE A 234 -26.38 -9.53 -6.65
N ALA A 235 -27.56 -8.96 -6.40
CA ALA A 235 -27.67 -7.57 -5.96
C ALA A 235 -27.06 -7.38 -4.57
N TYR A 236 -26.24 -6.33 -4.41
CA TYR A 236 -25.72 -5.93 -3.11
C TYR A 236 -26.64 -4.89 -2.47
N SER A 237 -27.17 -5.22 -1.28
CA SER A 237 -28.08 -4.37 -0.51
C SER A 237 -27.51 -3.95 0.85
N GLY A 238 -26.24 -4.24 1.12
CA GLY A 238 -25.57 -3.88 2.37
C GLY A 238 -25.21 -2.40 2.49
N ALA A 239 -24.62 -2.03 3.62
CA ALA A 239 -24.10 -0.69 3.87
C ALA A 239 -22.93 -0.37 2.92
N ARG A 240 -22.79 0.90 2.50
CA ARG A 240 -21.75 1.31 1.55
C ARG A 240 -20.46 1.81 2.24
N SER A 241 -20.09 1.17 3.35
CA SER A 241 -18.81 1.43 4.03
C SER A 241 -17.74 0.44 3.57
N GLU A 242 -16.48 0.76 3.81
CA GLU A 242 -15.34 -0.11 3.51
C GLU A 242 -15.48 -1.47 4.19
N GLU A 243 -15.78 -1.47 5.48
CA GLU A 243 -15.94 -2.69 6.30
C GLU A 243 -17.06 -3.58 5.77
N ALA A 244 -18.22 -3.00 5.43
CA ALA A 244 -19.36 -3.75 4.95
C ALA A 244 -19.12 -4.37 3.56
N PHE A 245 -18.27 -3.77 2.72
CA PHE A 245 -17.86 -4.39 1.46
C PHE A 245 -16.83 -5.48 1.68
N ILE A 246 -15.85 -5.26 2.56
CA ILE A 246 -14.83 -6.25 2.93
C ILE A 246 -15.50 -7.50 3.50
N ASP A 247 -16.42 -7.35 4.45
CA ASP A 247 -17.13 -8.46 5.08
C ASP A 247 -17.93 -9.26 4.05
N PHE A 248 -18.66 -8.57 3.17
CA PHE A 248 -19.41 -9.20 2.10
C PHE A 248 -18.50 -10.00 1.14
N LEU A 249 -17.38 -9.41 0.71
CA LEU A 249 -16.46 -10.09 -0.21
C LEU A 249 -15.77 -11.27 0.46
N ASN A 250 -15.32 -11.12 1.71
CA ASN A 250 -14.76 -12.23 2.48
C ASN A 250 -15.77 -13.38 2.61
N GLU A 251 -17.04 -13.09 2.88
CA GLU A 251 -18.10 -14.10 2.93
C GLU A 251 -18.28 -14.81 1.58
N LYS A 252 -18.31 -14.06 0.47
CA LYS A 252 -18.59 -14.63 -0.86
C LYS A 252 -17.40 -15.36 -1.49
N THR A 253 -16.19 -14.96 -1.17
CA THR A 253 -14.97 -15.43 -1.85
C THR A 253 -14.09 -16.31 -0.96
N GLY A 254 -14.35 -16.36 0.35
CA GLY A 254 -13.53 -17.09 1.32
C GLY A 254 -12.21 -16.39 1.65
N THR A 255 -12.01 -15.16 1.19
CA THR A 255 -10.86 -14.33 1.57
C THR A 255 -10.99 -13.85 3.01
N ASN A 256 -9.93 -13.21 3.52
CA ASN A 256 -9.87 -12.74 4.90
C ASN A 256 -9.23 -11.36 5.00
N ARG A 257 -9.56 -10.46 4.06
CA ARG A 257 -9.03 -9.10 4.04
C ARG A 257 -9.59 -8.27 5.19
N ALA A 258 -8.85 -7.25 5.56
CA ALA A 258 -9.20 -6.23 6.55
C ALA A 258 -8.91 -4.84 5.98
N PRO A 259 -9.50 -3.76 6.54
CA PRO A 259 -9.20 -2.40 6.14
C PRO A 259 -7.69 -2.12 6.05
N GLY A 260 -7.26 -1.48 4.96
CA GLY A 260 -5.84 -1.24 4.66
C GLY A 260 -5.12 -2.40 3.97
N GLY A 261 -5.84 -3.38 3.43
CA GLY A 261 -5.36 -4.50 2.61
C GLY A 261 -4.64 -5.63 3.35
N GLY A 262 -4.57 -5.54 4.67
CA GLY A 262 -4.06 -6.62 5.52
C GLY A 262 -5.01 -7.81 5.62
N LEU A 263 -4.62 -8.79 6.42
CA LEU A 263 -5.43 -9.96 6.72
C LEU A 263 -5.99 -9.90 8.15
N ASN A 264 -7.24 -10.34 8.33
CA ASN A 264 -7.87 -10.47 9.63
C ASN A 264 -7.39 -11.75 10.37
N GLU A 265 -7.89 -11.96 11.58
CA GLU A 265 -7.50 -13.08 12.47
C GLU A 265 -7.91 -14.48 11.96
N LYS A 266 -8.84 -14.57 11.02
CA LYS A 266 -9.29 -15.85 10.44
C LYS A 266 -8.38 -16.32 9.30
N ALA A 267 -7.57 -15.43 8.74
CA ALA A 267 -6.71 -15.79 7.62
C ALA A 267 -5.75 -16.92 7.97
N GLY A 268 -5.70 -17.94 7.10
CA GLY A 268 -4.90 -19.15 7.28
C GLY A 268 -5.41 -20.13 8.34
N THR A 269 -6.48 -19.80 9.08
CA THR A 269 -7.08 -20.70 10.04
C THR A 269 -8.06 -21.66 9.36
N VAL A 270 -8.17 -22.88 9.87
CA VAL A 270 -9.08 -23.90 9.34
C VAL A 270 -9.93 -24.42 10.48
N THR A 271 -11.23 -24.11 10.47
CA THR A 271 -12.16 -24.38 11.59
C THR A 271 -12.09 -25.80 12.12
N VAL A 272 -12.13 -26.80 11.25
CA VAL A 272 -12.05 -28.23 11.64
C VAL A 272 -10.73 -28.56 12.36
N LEU A 273 -9.63 -27.92 11.95
CA LEU A 273 -8.32 -28.12 12.59
C LEU A 273 -8.21 -27.30 13.87
N ASP A 274 -8.80 -26.11 13.95
CA ASP A 274 -8.86 -25.30 15.17
C ASP A 274 -9.59 -26.02 16.30
N GLU A 275 -10.72 -26.66 16.00
CA GLU A 275 -11.47 -27.46 16.96
C GLU A 275 -10.67 -28.67 17.47
N LEU A 276 -9.85 -29.28 16.61
CA LEU A 276 -8.93 -30.34 17.02
C LEU A 276 -7.82 -29.78 17.92
N VAL A 277 -7.18 -28.68 17.52
CA VAL A 277 -6.12 -28.04 18.30
C VAL A 277 -6.63 -27.62 19.69
N ALA A 278 -7.81 -27.01 19.79
CA ALA A 278 -8.39 -26.59 21.07
C ALA A 278 -8.64 -27.77 22.04
N ARG A 279 -9.07 -28.93 21.51
CA ARG A 279 -9.35 -30.13 22.32
C ARG A 279 -8.10 -30.73 22.97
N TYR A 280 -6.97 -30.73 22.25
CA TYR A 280 -5.76 -31.43 22.70
C TYR A 280 -4.68 -30.53 23.29
N THR A 281 -4.69 -29.23 22.99
CA THR A 281 -3.73 -28.29 23.60
C THR A 281 -3.97 -28.10 25.09
N SER A 282 -5.23 -28.10 25.53
CA SER A 282 -5.57 -27.99 26.96
C SER A 282 -5.13 -29.19 27.80
N SER A 283 -5.06 -30.37 27.19
CA SER A 283 -4.63 -31.62 27.84
C SER A 283 -3.16 -31.95 27.60
N GLU A 284 -2.44 -31.11 26.85
CA GLU A 284 -1.06 -31.33 26.37
C GLU A 284 -0.83 -32.69 25.67
N ASN A 285 -1.89 -33.30 25.14
CA ASN A 285 -1.81 -34.58 24.44
C ASN A 285 -1.44 -34.38 22.97
N PHE A 286 -0.20 -33.95 22.74
CA PHE A 286 0.30 -33.61 21.40
C PHE A 286 0.47 -34.82 20.48
N SER A 287 0.73 -36.01 21.04
CA SER A 287 0.83 -37.24 20.24
C SER A 287 -0.49 -37.57 19.55
N GLU A 288 -1.61 -37.46 20.27
CA GLU A 288 -2.94 -37.69 19.69
C GLU A 288 -3.35 -36.54 18.77
N LEU A 289 -3.02 -35.30 19.13
CA LEU A 289 -3.23 -34.13 18.26
C LEU A 289 -2.59 -34.32 16.88
N VAL A 290 -1.34 -34.81 16.83
CA VAL A 290 -0.64 -35.07 15.57
C VAL A 290 -1.41 -36.08 14.72
N ALA A 291 -1.89 -37.17 15.31
CA ALA A 291 -2.63 -38.21 14.59
C ALA A 291 -3.93 -37.65 13.99
N GLU A 292 -4.72 -36.93 14.80
CA GLU A 292 -6.03 -36.41 14.39
C GLU A 292 -5.91 -35.27 13.36
N VAL A 293 -5.02 -34.30 13.59
CA VAL A 293 -4.78 -33.20 12.63
C VAL A 293 -4.23 -33.73 11.32
N SER A 294 -3.32 -34.72 11.34
CA SER A 294 -2.80 -35.34 10.12
C SER A 294 -3.87 -36.08 9.33
N LYS A 295 -4.81 -36.72 10.02
CA LYS A 295 -5.94 -37.41 9.40
C LYS A 295 -6.91 -36.40 8.76
N ALA A 296 -7.30 -35.37 9.49
CA ALA A 296 -8.20 -34.33 9.01
C ALA A 296 -7.61 -33.53 7.84
N ALA A 297 -6.31 -33.18 7.90
CA ALA A 297 -5.63 -32.41 6.87
C ALA A 297 -5.58 -33.09 5.49
N LYS A 298 -5.63 -34.43 5.41
CA LYS A 298 -5.61 -35.17 4.13
C LYS A 298 -6.82 -34.89 3.23
N GLY A 299 -7.97 -34.55 3.83
CA GLY A 299 -9.20 -34.28 3.11
C GLY A 299 -9.42 -32.81 2.74
N LEU A 300 -8.50 -31.92 3.14
CA LEU A 300 -8.69 -30.47 3.03
C LEU A 300 -7.90 -29.90 1.85
N GLN A 301 -8.59 -29.12 1.01
CA GLN A 301 -7.96 -28.32 -0.04
C GLN A 301 -7.62 -26.91 0.51
N ASP A 302 -6.79 -26.87 1.55
CA ASP A 302 -6.37 -25.61 2.19
C ASP A 302 -4.84 -25.53 2.26
N LYS A 303 -4.28 -24.37 1.87
CA LYS A 303 -2.83 -24.10 1.82
C LYS A 303 -2.15 -24.26 3.19
N TYR A 304 -2.85 -23.97 4.28
CA TYR A 304 -2.31 -23.97 5.63
C TYR A 304 -2.62 -25.25 6.43
N ALA A 305 -3.44 -26.17 5.92
CA ALA A 305 -3.71 -27.45 6.59
C ALA A 305 -2.42 -28.24 6.92
N GLN A 306 -1.44 -28.26 6.00
CA GLN A 306 -0.14 -28.89 6.25
C GLN A 306 0.72 -28.12 7.27
N TYR A 307 0.49 -26.81 7.42
CA TYR A 307 1.15 -26.02 8.44
C TYR A 307 0.64 -26.40 9.85
N TYR A 308 -0.66 -26.68 10.02
CA TYR A 308 -1.19 -27.25 11.28
C TYR A 308 -0.48 -28.56 11.64
N VAL A 309 -0.36 -29.49 10.69
CA VAL A 309 0.33 -30.77 10.89
C VAL A 309 1.77 -30.54 11.36
N LYS A 310 2.49 -29.65 10.68
CA LYS A 310 3.87 -29.30 11.04
C LYS A 310 3.97 -28.72 12.45
N VAL A 311 3.07 -27.81 12.83
CA VAL A 311 3.08 -27.19 14.16
C VAL A 311 2.79 -28.25 15.24
N ALA A 312 1.79 -29.12 15.02
CA ALA A 312 1.48 -30.22 15.93
C ALA A 312 2.68 -31.16 16.13
N GLN A 313 3.35 -31.56 15.04
CA GLN A 313 4.55 -32.41 15.10
C GLN A 313 5.67 -31.74 15.90
N LYS A 314 5.93 -30.45 15.66
CA LYS A 314 6.98 -29.72 16.38
C LYS A 314 6.65 -29.50 17.85
N LEU A 315 5.38 -29.39 18.21
CA LEU A 315 4.94 -29.29 19.59
C LEU A 315 5.14 -30.61 20.35
N ALA A 316 4.91 -31.76 19.71
CA ALA A 316 5.18 -33.06 20.31
C ALA A 316 6.66 -33.24 20.72
N ASP A 317 7.58 -32.63 19.97
CA ASP A 317 9.02 -32.63 20.29
C ASP A 317 9.43 -31.49 21.25
N ASN A 318 8.77 -30.34 21.17
CA ASN A 318 9.12 -29.12 21.90
C ASN A 318 7.87 -28.28 22.21
N HIS A 319 7.39 -28.35 23.46
CA HIS A 319 6.16 -27.69 23.91
C HIS A 319 6.23 -26.15 23.78
N GLU A 320 7.42 -25.56 23.70
CA GLU A 320 7.60 -24.11 23.52
C GLU A 320 7.63 -23.67 22.05
N TYR A 321 7.57 -24.61 21.10
CA TYR A 321 7.73 -24.32 19.67
C TYR A 321 6.74 -23.26 19.18
N ALA A 322 5.45 -23.40 19.49
CA ALA A 322 4.43 -22.46 19.01
C ALA A 322 4.70 -21.03 19.50
N GLN A 323 5.11 -20.87 20.76
CA GLN A 323 5.40 -19.57 21.35
C GLN A 323 6.67 -18.95 20.72
N LYS A 324 7.74 -19.73 20.60
CA LYS A 324 9.01 -19.29 20.01
C LYS A 324 8.85 -18.91 18.53
N GLU A 325 8.12 -19.73 17.76
CA GLU A 325 7.88 -19.45 16.35
C GLU A 325 6.97 -18.22 16.18
N PHE A 326 5.91 -18.08 16.97
CA PHE A 326 5.03 -16.90 16.93
C PHE A 326 5.83 -15.62 17.21
N ALA A 327 6.62 -15.59 18.30
CA ALA A 327 7.47 -14.45 18.63
C ALA A 327 8.47 -14.12 17.49
N ARG A 328 9.03 -15.15 16.83
CA ARG A 328 9.91 -14.96 15.68
C ARG A 328 9.19 -14.34 14.48
N LEU A 329 7.98 -14.81 14.14
CA LEU A 329 7.19 -14.25 13.04
C LEU A 329 6.77 -12.81 13.35
N SER A 330 6.29 -12.54 14.56
CA SER A 330 5.94 -11.20 15.02
C SER A 330 7.11 -10.21 14.93
N LYS A 331 8.33 -10.65 15.27
CA LYS A 331 9.53 -9.82 15.11
C LYS A 331 9.83 -9.50 13.64
N ILE A 332 9.59 -10.43 12.72
CA ILE A 332 9.77 -10.21 11.27
C ILE A 332 8.73 -9.22 10.77
N LEU A 333 7.46 -9.40 11.14
CA LEU A 333 6.36 -8.50 10.77
C LEU A 333 6.65 -7.07 11.28
N LYS A 334 7.06 -6.92 12.54
CA LYS A 334 7.40 -5.62 13.14
C LYS A 334 8.61 -4.95 12.47
N LYS A 335 9.58 -5.73 11.98
CA LYS A 335 10.74 -5.19 11.27
C LYS A 335 10.35 -4.58 9.91
N GLY A 336 9.27 -5.04 9.29
CA GLY A 336 8.84 -4.59 7.97
C GLY A 336 9.80 -5.02 6.84
N GLY A 337 9.57 -4.48 5.64
CA GLY A 337 10.42 -4.70 4.46
C GLY A 337 10.27 -6.06 3.77
N SER A 338 9.27 -6.85 4.15
CA SER A 338 8.89 -8.08 3.42
C SER A 338 7.95 -7.74 2.27
N ALA A 339 8.01 -8.52 1.18
CA ALA A 339 7.04 -8.42 0.10
C ALA A 339 5.60 -8.66 0.61
N PRO A 340 4.57 -8.02 0.04
CA PRO A 340 3.19 -8.09 0.56
C PRO A 340 2.66 -9.53 0.67
N GLU A 341 2.91 -10.39 -0.32
CA GLU A 341 2.50 -11.80 -0.30
C GLU A 341 3.22 -12.58 0.80
N LYS A 342 4.44 -12.15 1.14
CA LYS A 342 5.19 -12.73 2.25
C LYS A 342 4.63 -12.27 3.59
N VAL A 343 4.18 -11.02 3.69
CA VAL A 343 3.48 -10.50 4.87
C VAL A 343 2.21 -11.30 5.12
N ASP A 344 1.42 -11.55 4.07
CA ASP A 344 0.19 -12.37 4.15
C ASP A 344 0.46 -13.80 4.65
N ASP A 345 1.50 -14.47 4.11
CA ASP A 345 1.93 -15.79 4.59
C ASP A 345 2.34 -15.77 6.06
N LEU A 346 3.09 -14.74 6.48
CA LEU A 346 3.53 -14.60 7.87
C LEU A 346 2.37 -14.35 8.83
N ILE A 347 1.41 -13.50 8.45
CA ILE A 347 0.19 -13.24 9.24
C ILE A 347 -0.64 -14.51 9.36
N SER A 348 -0.92 -15.19 8.24
CA SER A 348 -1.69 -16.42 8.20
C SER A 348 -1.08 -17.50 9.09
N ARG A 349 0.24 -17.71 9.01
CA ARG A 349 0.96 -18.65 9.88
C ARG A 349 0.94 -18.22 11.34
N SER A 350 0.97 -16.91 11.62
CA SER A 350 0.87 -16.39 12.98
C SER A 350 -0.52 -16.63 13.58
N ASN A 351 -1.58 -16.45 12.80
CA ASN A 351 -2.96 -16.78 13.19
C ASN A 351 -3.09 -18.27 13.55
N VAL A 352 -2.54 -19.17 12.72
CA VAL A 352 -2.50 -20.62 13.04
C VAL A 352 -1.76 -20.87 14.36
N LEU A 353 -0.59 -20.28 14.56
CA LEU A 353 0.17 -20.46 15.81
C LEU A 353 -0.60 -19.99 17.05
N ARG A 354 -1.37 -18.89 16.96
CA ARG A 354 -2.21 -18.44 18.07
C ARG A 354 -3.22 -19.50 18.51
N ARG A 355 -3.76 -20.29 17.57
CA ARG A 355 -4.69 -21.40 17.89
C ARG A 355 -4.03 -22.46 18.77
N PHE A 356 -2.74 -22.73 18.57
CA PHE A 356 -1.98 -23.65 19.41
C PHE A 356 -1.59 -23.07 20.78
N LEU A 357 -1.56 -21.74 20.92
CA LEU A 357 -1.24 -21.06 22.18
C LEU A 357 -2.44 -20.93 23.12
N GLY A 358 -3.66 -20.96 22.56
CA GLY A 358 -4.91 -20.71 23.30
C GLY A 358 -5.08 -19.25 23.72
N ASP A 359 -6.32 -18.85 24.02
CA ASP A 359 -6.69 -17.45 24.27
C ASP A 359 -5.96 -16.80 25.47
N LYS A 360 -5.43 -17.59 26.41
CA LYS A 360 -4.78 -17.07 27.64
C LYS A 360 -3.33 -16.60 27.45
N LYS A 361 -2.62 -16.98 26.38
CA LYS A 361 -1.23 -16.56 26.13
C LYS A 361 -1.11 -15.42 25.11
N ALA A 362 -2.12 -15.20 24.26
CA ALA A 362 -2.09 -14.15 23.24
C ALA A 362 -2.16 -12.72 23.82
N GLN A 363 -2.92 -12.50 24.91
CA GLN A 363 -3.07 -11.19 25.55
C GLN A 363 -1.81 -10.67 26.28
N LYS A 364 -0.86 -11.55 26.63
CA LYS A 364 0.30 -11.14 27.44
C LYS A 364 1.43 -10.50 26.63
N ASP A 365 1.41 -10.68 25.30
CA ASP A 365 2.45 -10.20 24.38
C ASP A 365 1.98 -8.99 23.53
N GLU A 366 0.75 -8.49 23.76
CA GLU A 366 0.19 -7.26 23.15
C GLU A 366 0.32 -6.02 24.04
N LEU A 367 0.88 -6.15 25.25
CA LEU A 367 1.17 -5.06 26.19
C LEU A 367 2.64 -4.64 26.19
#